data_AF-T2IFU2-F1
#
_entry.id   AF-T2IFU2-F1
#
_cell.length_a   1.000
_cell.length_b   1.000
_cell.length_c   1.000
_cell.angle_alpha   90.00
_cell.angle_beta   90.00
_cell.angle_gamma   90.00
#
_symmetry.space_group_name_H-M   'P 1'
#
loop_
_entity.id
_entity.type
_entity.pdbx_description
1 polymer ?
#
loop_
_entity_poly.entity_id
_entity_poly.type
_entity_poly.pdbx_seq_one_letter_code
_entity_poly.pdbx_strand_id
1 'polypeptide(L)' 'MGPTLPWLGELADFGINYLAGVTVSDPTALRQTFAEGGWVRIFETAVQYHLLSLG' A
#
# COMPACT_ATOMS: atom_id res chain seq x y z
N MET A 1 9.01 -0.41 -2.15
CA MET A 1 8.37 0.34 -1.05
C MET A 1 7.53 1.45 -1.64
N GLY A 2 6.24 1.51 -1.30
CA GLY A 2 5.32 2.52 -1.83
C GLY A 2 3.91 1.99 -2.05
N PRO A 3 2.95 2.86 -2.39
CA PRO A 3 1.54 2.51 -2.54
C PRO A 3 1.24 1.62 -3.76
N THR A 4 2.21 1.51 -4.68
CA THR A 4 2.14 0.65 -5.86
C THR A 4 2.81 -0.71 -5.66
N LEU A 5 3.34 -0.99 -4.46
CA LEU A 5 3.94 -2.29 -4.17
C LEU A 5 2.86 -3.38 -4.28
N PRO A 6 3.03 -4.38 -5.16
CA PRO A 6 2.09 -5.48 -5.23
C PRO A 6 2.30 -6.42 -4.05
N TRP A 7 1.22 -6.80 -3.38
CA TRP A 7 1.21 -7.76 -2.28
C TRP A 7 1.26 -9.20 -2.82
N LEU A 8 2.40 -9.57 -3.41
CA LEU A 8 2.63 -10.89 -4.03
C LEU A 8 3.58 -11.72 -3.17
N GLY A 9 3.11 -12.88 -2.70
CA GLY A 9 3.90 -13.79 -1.87
C GLY A 9 5.04 -14.46 -2.64
N GLU A 10 4.87 -14.63 -3.95
CA GLU A 10 5.83 -15.24 -4.89
C GLU A 10 7.14 -14.44 -4.98
N LEU A 11 7.15 -13.20 -4.50
CA LEU A 11 8.38 -12.43 -4.35
C LEU A 11 9.38 -13.11 -3.40
N ALA A 12 8.91 -13.98 -2.50
CA ALA A 12 9.77 -14.84 -1.68
C ALA A 12 10.70 -15.74 -2.50
N ASP A 13 10.24 -16.23 -3.66
CA ASP A 13 11.03 -17.09 -4.56
C ASP A 13 12.26 -16.36 -5.13
N PHE A 14 12.25 -15.02 -5.08
CA PHE A 14 13.34 -14.15 -5.49
C PHE A 14 14.21 -13.67 -4.32
N GLY A 15 14.05 -14.27 -3.12
CA GLY A 15 14.82 -13.94 -1.93
C GLY A 15 14.33 -12.71 -1.18
N ILE A 16 13.08 -12.29 -1.37
CA ILE A 16 12.48 -11.17 -0.62
C ILE A 16 11.81 -11.71 0.65
N ASN A 17 12.28 -11.28 1.82
CA ASN A 17 11.73 -11.71 3.11
C ASN A 17 10.61 -10.82 3.63
N TYR A 18 10.52 -9.56 3.17
CA TYR A 18 9.55 -8.59 3.66
C TYR A 18 9.01 -7.68 2.56
N LEU A 19 7.72 -7.39 2.63
CA LEU A 19 7.04 -6.42 1.79
C LEU A 19 6.59 -5.22 2.64
N ALA A 20 7.06 -4.03 2.25
CA ALA A 20 6.72 -2.76 2.90
C ALA A 20 5.91 -1.88 1.94
N GLY A 21 4.62 -1.74 2.21
CA GLY A 21 3.65 -1.08 1.33
C GLY A 21 2.56 -0.38 2.11
N VAL A 22 1.41 -0.18 1.47
CA VAL A 22 0.21 0.34 2.13
C VAL A 22 -0.99 -0.59 1.92
N THR A 23 -1.90 -0.58 2.88
CA THR A 23 -3.23 -1.18 2.77
C THR A 23 -4.27 -0.07 2.72
N VAL A 24 -5.37 -0.30 2.00
CA VAL A 24 -6.49 0.64 1.96
C VAL A 24 -7.32 0.47 3.23
N SER A 25 -7.36 1.50 4.08
CA SER A 25 -8.17 1.52 5.31
C SER A 25 -9.55 2.12 5.08
N ASP A 26 -9.69 3.05 4.13
CA ASP A 26 -10.97 3.63 3.72
C ASP A 26 -11.04 3.77 2.19
N PRO A 27 -11.74 2.84 1.50
CA PRO A 27 -11.89 2.86 0.06
C PRO A 27 -12.66 4.09 -0.49
N THR A 28 -13.57 4.65 0.30
CA THR A 28 -14.38 5.80 -0.12
C THR A 28 -13.54 7.07 -0.06
N ALA A 29 -12.85 7.29 1.05
CA ALA A 29 -11.92 8.41 1.20
C ALA A 29 -10.78 8.36 0.18
N LEU A 30 -10.30 7.15 -0.16
CA LEU A 30 -9.25 6.96 -1.16
C LEU A 30 -9.70 7.47 -2.53
N ARG A 31 -10.89 7.05 -2.97
CA ARG A 31 -11.45 7.44 -4.27
C ARG A 31 -11.69 8.95 -4.36
N GLN A 32 -12.24 9.55 -3.31
CA GLN A 32 -12.45 10.98 -3.25
C GLN A 32 -11.12 11.74 -3.32
N THR A 33 -10.17 11.38 -2.45
CA THR A 33 -8.86 12.02 -2.38
C THR A 33 -8.12 11.93 -3.72
N PHE A 34 -8.22 10.79 -4.40
CA PHE A 34 -7.71 10.61 -5.75
C PHE A 34 -8.39 11.54 -6.77
N ALA A 35 -9.72 11.63 -6.77
CA ALA A 35 -10.49 12.47 -7.69
C ALA A 35 -10.18 13.97 -7.51
N GLU A 36 -9.80 14.39 -6.30
CA GLU A 36 -9.36 15.75 -5.98
C GLU A 36 -7.88 16.03 -6.35
N GLY A 37 -7.16 15.05 -6.90
CA GLY A 37 -5.72 15.17 -7.21
C GLY A 37 -4.81 15.10 -5.97
N GLY A 38 -5.34 14.63 -4.83
CA GLY A 38 -4.67 14.55 -3.53
C GLY A 38 -3.73 13.36 -3.38
N TRP A 39 -2.80 13.15 -4.33
CA TRP A 39 -1.92 11.97 -4.35
C TRP A 39 -1.12 11.73 -3.06
N VAL A 40 -0.64 12.79 -2.41
CA VAL A 40 0.07 12.68 -1.12
C VAL A 40 -0.89 12.55 0.06
N ARG A 41 -2.12 13.07 -0.08
CA ARG A 41 -3.11 13.09 1.00
C ARG A 41 -3.71 11.72 1.29
N ILE A 42 -3.56 10.74 0.39
CA ILE A 42 -4.04 9.37 0.61
C ILE A 42 -3.41 8.75 1.87
N PHE A 43 -2.17 9.12 2.21
CA PHE A 43 -1.47 8.63 3.40
C PHE A 43 -2.01 9.20 4.71
N GLU A 44 -2.75 10.31 4.64
CA GLU A 44 -3.38 10.94 5.81
C GLU A 44 -4.81 10.42 6.00
N THR A 45 -5.51 10.10 4.91
CA THR A 45 -6.97 9.91 4.94
C THR A 45 -7.43 8.48 4.69
N ALA A 46 -6.68 7.67 3.93
CA ALA A 46 -7.28 6.53 3.26
C ALA A 46 -6.43 5.25 3.17
N VAL A 47 -5.11 5.35 3.38
CA VAL A 47 -4.21 4.20 3.40
C VAL A 47 -3.35 4.19 4.66
N GLN A 48 -2.93 3.00 5.08
CA GLN A 48 -2.02 2.81 6.22
C GLN A 48 -0.79 2.02 5.80
N TYR A 49 0.35 2.35 6.42
CA TYR A 49 1.56 1.55 6.23
C TYR A 49 1.35 0.13 6.72
N HIS A 50 1.82 -0.84 5.95
CA HIS A 50 1.77 -2.25 6.31
C HIS A 50 3.11 -2.91 6.00
N LEU A 51 3.50 -3.86 6.87
CA LEU A 51 4.68 -4.68 6.71
C LEU A 51 4.24 -6.15 6.77
N LEU A 52 4.52 -6.88 5.71
CA LEU A 52 4.24 -8.30 5.61
C LEU A 52 5.56 -9.07 5.60
N SER A 53 5.71 -10.04 6.51
CA SER A 53 6.78 -11.04 6.45
C SER A 53 6.38 -12.15 5.49
N LEU A 54 7.31 -12.59 4.65
CA LEU A 54 7.12 -13.69 3.70
C LEU A 54 7.83 -14.99 4.12
N GLY A 55 8.72 -14.94 5.12
CA GLY A 55 9.51 -16.09 5.57
C GLY A 55 10.86 -15.70 6.14
#